data_AF-M8A7R7-F1
#
_entry.id   AF-M8A7R7-F1
#
_cell.length_a   1.000
_cell.length_b   1.000
_cell.length_c   1.000
_cell.angle_alpha   90.00
_cell.angle_beta   90.00
_cell.angle_gamma   90.00
#
_symmetry.space_group_name_H-M   'P 1'
#
loop_
_entity.id
_entity.type
_entity.pdbx_description
1 polymer ?
#
loop_
_entity_poly.entity_id
_entity_poly.type
_entity_poly.pdbx_seq_one_letter_code
_entity_poly.pdbx_strand_id
1 'polypeptide(L)' 'MASVIVLAAAAACCCILLAASVSPASPAPVVYSVGDERGWAVPAGNGTETYNHWAKKNRFQVGDVLGKQQLPSHPDRTP' A
#
# COMPACT_ATOMS: atom_id res chain seq x y z
N MET A 1 34.89 22.51 -29.09
CA MET A 1 33.79 23.15 -28.34
C MET A 1 32.44 22.48 -28.64
N ALA A 2 31.99 22.41 -29.89
CA ALA A 2 30.71 21.77 -30.26
C ALA A 2 30.58 20.29 -29.83
N SER A 3 31.60 19.45 -30.06
CA SER A 3 31.55 18.02 -29.69
C SER A 3 31.44 17.78 -28.17
N VAL A 4 31.99 18.68 -27.35
CA VAL A 4 31.93 18.60 -25.89
C VAL A 4 30.52 18.95 -25.39
N ILE A 5 29.88 19.93 -26.03
CA ILE A 5 28.50 20.35 -25.73
C ILE A 5 27.51 19.22 -26.11
N VAL A 6 27.70 18.59 -27.27
CA VAL A 6 26.86 17.47 -27.73
C VAL A 6 26.99 16.26 -26.78
N LEU A 7 28.22 15.93 -26.35
CA LEU A 7 28.46 14.83 -25.43
C LEU A 7 27.83 15.09 -24.05
N ALA A 8 27.94 16.31 -23.54
CA ALA A 8 27.31 16.72 -22.29
C ALA A 8 25.78 16.66 -22.36
N ALA A 9 25.18 17.12 -23.47
CA ALA A 9 23.74 17.05 -23.68
C ALA A 9 23.22 15.60 -23.78
N ALA A 10 23.94 14.73 -24.47
CA ALA A 10 23.60 13.31 -24.58
C ALA A 10 23.68 12.61 -23.21
N ALA A 11 24.73 12.88 -22.43
CA ALA A 11 24.86 12.35 -21.07
C ALA A 11 23.73 12.82 -20.15
N ALA A 12 23.38 14.12 -20.19
CA ALA A 12 22.27 14.66 -19.41
C ALA A 12 20.93 14.02 -19.80
N CYS A 13 20.68 13.86 -21.11
CA CYS A 13 19.49 13.18 -21.61
C CYS A 13 19.42 11.72 -21.14
N CYS A 14 20.54 11.01 -21.20
CA CYS A 14 20.64 9.63 -20.71
C CYS A 14 20.33 9.55 -19.20
N CYS A 15 20.89 10.44 -18.38
CA CYS A 15 20.60 10.49 -16.94
C CYS A 15 19.12 10.73 -16.64
N ILE A 16 18.46 11.61 -17.40
CA ILE A 16 17.02 11.88 -17.25
C ILE A 16 16.20 10.63 -17.61
N LEU A 17 16.55 9.95 -18.70
CA LEU A 17 15.87 8.74 -19.13
C LEU A 17 16.05 7.59 -18.13
N LEU A 18 17.25 7.41 -17.57
CA LEU A 18 17.49 6.42 -16.52
C LEU A 18 16.73 6.75 -15.23
N ALA A 19 16.70 8.02 -14.81
CA ALA A 19 15.95 8.44 -13.62
C ALA A 19 14.42 8.31 -13.79
N ALA A 20 13.91 8.34 -15.02
CA ALA A 20 12.49 8.07 -15.29
C ALA A 20 12.15 6.57 -15.29
N SER A 21 13.13 5.69 -15.46
CA SER A 21 12.95 4.23 -15.51
C SER A 21 12.86 3.56 -14.14
N VAL A 22 13.19 4.27 -13.06
CA VAL A 22 13.11 3.73 -11.70
C VAL A 22 11.64 3.65 -11.29
N SER A 23 11.11 2.42 -11.23
CA SER A 23 9.77 2.20 -10.67
C SER A 23 9.82 2.44 -9.16
N PRO A 24 8.83 3.16 -8.56
CA PRO A 24 8.75 3.29 -7.12
C PRO A 24 8.63 1.91 -6.47
N ALA A 25 9.36 1.69 -5.37
CA ALA A 25 9.22 0.46 -4.59
C ALA A 25 7.77 0.30 -4.13
N SER A 26 7.23 -0.92 -4.20
CA SER A 26 5.89 -1.20 -3.68
C SER A 26 5.84 -0.91 -2.19
N PRO A 27 4.75 -0.32 -1.67
CA PRO A 27 4.54 -0.15 -0.24
C PRO A 27 4.60 -1.49 0.50
N ALA A 28 5.01 -1.46 1.77
CA ALA A 28 4.91 -2.64 2.62
C ALA A 28 3.44 -3.08 2.76
N PRO A 29 3.17 -4.39 2.81
CA PRO A 29 1.82 -4.91 3.05
C PRO A 29 1.13 -4.30 4.26
N VAL A 30 -0.11 -3.87 4.10
CA VAL A 30 -0.94 -3.33 5.17
C VAL A 30 -1.92 -4.40 5.66
N VAL A 31 -2.07 -4.48 6.99
CA VAL A 31 -3.08 -5.34 7.63
C VAL A 31 -4.29 -4.50 8.00
N TYR A 32 -5.43 -4.81 7.38
CA TYR A 32 -6.70 -4.14 7.61
C TYR A 32 -7.59 -4.95 8.56
N SER A 33 -8.05 -4.31 9.64
CA SER A 33 -9.07 -4.88 10.52
C SER A 33 -10.45 -4.64 9.92
N VAL A 34 -11.13 -5.70 9.50
CA VAL A 34 -12.42 -5.57 8.82
C VAL A 34 -13.47 -5.01 9.79
N GLY A 35 -14.12 -3.91 9.40
CA GLY A 35 -15.12 -3.23 10.23
C GLY A 35 -14.53 -2.35 11.34
N ASP A 36 -13.21 -2.12 11.34
CA ASP A 36 -12.48 -1.32 12.33
C ASP A 36 -12.82 -1.75 13.78
N GLU A 37 -13.36 -0.84 14.60
CA GLU A 37 -13.76 -1.12 15.97
C GLU A 37 -14.95 -2.06 16.10
N ARG A 38 -15.81 -2.14 15.07
CA ARG A 38 -16.95 -3.07 15.06
C ARG A 38 -16.55 -4.51 14.78
N GLY A 39 -15.37 -4.69 14.17
CA GLY A 39 -14.89 -6.00 13.78
C GLY A 39 -15.80 -6.70 12.75
N TRP A 40 -15.65 -8.02 12.68
CA TRP A 40 -16.37 -8.88 11.74
C TRP A 40 -17.54 -9.60 12.42
N ALA A 41 -18.71 -8.96 12.44
CA ALA A 41 -19.98 -9.46 12.99
C ALA A 41 -21.18 -9.27 12.03
N VAL A 42 -22.28 -9.98 12.28
CA VAL A 42 -23.53 -9.79 11.52
C VAL A 42 -24.09 -8.40 11.82
N PRO A 43 -24.34 -7.54 10.82
CA PRO A 43 -24.89 -6.21 11.05
C PRO A 43 -26.30 -6.32 11.66
N ALA A 44 -26.53 -5.69 12.81
CA ALA A 44 -27.89 -5.42 13.28
C ALA A 44 -28.56 -4.49 12.26
N GLY A 45 -29.80 -4.79 11.85
CA GLY A 45 -30.45 -4.31 10.61
C GLY A 45 -30.52 -2.79 10.37
N ASN A 46 -30.04 -1.97 11.31
CA ASN A 46 -30.10 -0.51 11.28
C ASN A 46 -28.72 0.16 11.41
N GLY A 47 -27.61 -0.59 11.28
CA GLY A 47 -26.25 -0.06 11.42
C GLY A 47 -25.84 0.84 10.24
N THR A 48 -25.60 2.12 10.52
CA THR A 48 -25.29 3.21 9.56
C THR A 48 -23.97 3.07 8.79
N GLU A 49 -23.11 2.12 9.13
CA GLU A 49 -21.88 1.87 8.37
C GLU A 49 -21.70 0.36 8.15
N THR A 50 -22.12 -0.07 6.97
CA THR A 50 -21.95 -1.42 6.43
C THR A 50 -20.48 -1.68 6.07
N TYR A 51 -20.09 -2.95 5.92
CA TYR A 51 -18.79 -3.32 5.33
C TYR A 51 -18.51 -2.66 3.99
N ASN A 52 -19.54 -2.34 3.21
CA ASN A 52 -19.39 -1.56 1.97
C ASN A 52 -18.84 -0.15 2.21
N HIS A 53 -19.26 0.49 3.30
CA HIS A 53 -18.77 1.81 3.65
C HIS A 53 -17.33 1.74 4.16
N TRP A 54 -17.02 0.75 4.98
CA TRP A 54 -15.64 0.43 5.40
C TRP A 54 -14.74 0.17 4.19
N ALA A 55 -15.16 -0.67 3.25
CA ALA A 55 -14.37 -1.01 2.06
C ALA A 55 -14.11 0.21 1.17
N LYS A 56 -15.08 1.14 1.05
CA LYS A 56 -14.92 2.40 0.30
C LYS A 56 -13.88 3.35 0.91
N LYS A 57 -13.69 3.30 2.23
CA LYS A 57 -12.70 4.13 2.94
C LYS A 57 -11.28 3.60 2.80
N ASN A 58 -11.11 2.30 2.59
CA ASN A 58 -9.81 1.65 2.54
C ASN A 58 -9.27 1.53 1.11
N ARG A 59 -7.94 1.47 0.96
CA ARG A 59 -7.25 1.35 -0.34
C ARG A 59 -6.35 0.13 -0.32
N PHE A 60 -6.83 -0.93 -0.95
CA PHE A 60 -6.14 -2.22 -0.99
C PHE A 60 -5.14 -2.27 -2.14
N GLN A 61 -3.98 -2.82 -1.84
CA GLN A 61 -2.91 -3.13 -2.78
C GLN A 61 -2.62 -4.62 -2.75
N VAL A 62 -1.98 -5.12 -3.81
CA VAL A 62 -1.57 -6.53 -3.85
C VAL A 62 -0.56 -6.78 -2.75
N GLY A 63 -0.85 -7.77 -1.90
CA GLY A 63 -0.05 -8.11 -0.72
C GLY A 63 -0.72 -7.74 0.61
N ASP A 64 -1.72 -6.85 0.60
CA ASP A 64 -2.46 -6.49 1.80
C ASP A 64 -3.27 -7.66 2.37
N VAL A 65 -3.49 -7.64 3.68
CA VAL A 65 -4.19 -8.70 4.41
C VAL A 65 -5.44 -8.12 5.08
N LEU A 66 -6.57 -8.79 4.89
CA LEU A 66 -7.81 -8.46 5.58
C LEU A 66 -8.02 -9.49 6.71
N GLY A 67 -8.05 -9.01 7.94
CA GLY A 67 -8.16 -9.85 9.13
C GLY A 67 -9.28 -9.40 10.06
N LYS A 68 -9.70 -10.33 10.92
CA LYS A 68 -10.39 -9.99 12.17
C LYS A 68 -9.33 -9.31 13.06
N GLN A 69 -9.71 -8.36 13.91
CA GLN A 69 -8.77 -7.70 14.83
C GLN A 69 -7.83 -8.74 15.43
N GLN A 70 -6.53 -8.59 15.16
CA GLN A 70 -5.51 -9.46 15.71
C GLN A 70 -5.52 -9.20 17.22
N LEU A 71 -6.07 -10.14 17.99
CA LEU A 71 -5.81 -10.20 19.43
C LEU A 71 -4.29 -10.03 19.60
N PRO A 72 -3.79 -9.14 20.49
CA PRO A 72 -2.37 -8.86 20.61
C PRO A 72 -1.62 -10.18 20.59
N SER A 73 -0.66 -10.31 19.67
CA SER A 73 0.15 -11.51 19.50
C SER A 73 0.63 -11.90 20.88
N HIS A 74 0.04 -12.97 21.46
CA HIS A 74 0.44 -13.42 22.78
C HIS A 74 1.95 -13.68 22.68
N PRO A 75 2.80 -13.08 23.54
CA PRO A 75 4.25 -13.14 23.40
C PRO A 75 4.84 -14.55 23.62
N ASP A 76 4.04 -15.60 23.57
CA ASP A 76 4.41 -16.96 23.95
C ASP A 76 3.86 -18.02 22.99
N ARG A 77 3.95 -17.74 21.68
CA ARG A 77 4.01 -18.84 20.70
C ARG A 77 5.39 -18.88 20.08
N THR A 78 6.31 -19.49 20.83
CA THR A 78 7.42 -20.20 20.21
C THR A 78 6.89 -21.54 19.66
N PRO A 79 7.46 -22.05 18.54
CA PRO A 79 7.01 -23.27 17.88
C PRO A 79 7.16 -24.53 18.74
#